data_AF-A0A2G9H9C7-F1
#
_entry.id   AF-A0A2G9H9C7-F1
#
_cell.length_a   1.000
_cell.length_b   1.000
_cell.length_c   1.000
_cell.angle_alpha   90.00
_cell.angle_beta   90.00
_cell.angle_gamma   90.00
#
_symmetry.space_group_name_H-M   'P 1'
#
loop_
_entity.id
_entity.type
_entity.pdbx_description
1 polymer ?
#
loop_
_entity_poly.entity_id
_entity_poly.type
_entity_poly.pdbx_seq_one_letter_code
_entity_poly.pdbx_strand_id
1 'polypeptide(L)'
;MPPENVEVFKSLESWASQNVLPLLKNEFMDEVRALRDRASGLPDEYFLVLDETGSSSNPWASWTRAWTAEENRHGDLLRAYLYLSGRVDMLMIERTVQYLIGTGMDPGTENNPYLGFVYTSFQERATFVSRGNTARLAKEGGDPVLARICGTIAADEKRHENAYINIVERLLDVDPNGAMVAIGDMMRKKVKMPAHLMYDGRDPHLFDHFSAVAQRIEVHTADDYADILGFLIRQWRLEKLRGLESEGMKKLQERSEERANKVEPQGLRFSWIFNKEVIL
;
A
#
# COMPACT_ATOMS: atom_id res chain seq x y z
N MET A 1 6.41 -4.91 -20.53
CA MET A 1 5.83 -3.56 -20.58
C MET A 1 5.70 -3.15 -22.05
N PRO A 2 4.66 -2.42 -22.47
CA PRO A 2 4.56 -1.90 -23.84
C PRO A 2 5.72 -0.93 -24.17
N PRO A 3 6.26 -0.92 -25.40
CA PRO A 3 7.40 -0.06 -25.79
C PRO A 3 7.17 1.43 -25.56
N GLU A 4 5.95 1.91 -25.79
CA GLU A 4 5.54 3.31 -25.61
C GLU A 4 5.70 3.77 -24.14
N ASN A 5 5.34 2.92 -23.18
CA ASN A 5 5.53 3.20 -21.76
C ASN A 5 7.03 3.23 -21.40
N VAL A 6 7.84 2.39 -22.04
CA VAL A 6 9.29 2.31 -21.80
C VAL A 6 9.99 3.61 -22.19
N GLU A 7 9.55 4.31 -23.24
CA GLU A 7 10.11 5.61 -23.62
C GLU A 7 9.71 6.73 -22.64
N VAL A 8 8.45 6.76 -22.20
CA VAL A 8 7.97 7.70 -21.17
C VAL A 8 8.80 7.58 -19.90
N PHE A 9 9.00 6.38 -19.37
CA PHE A 9 9.71 6.18 -18.10
C PHE A 9 11.21 6.49 -18.16
N LYS A 10 11.89 6.32 -19.31
CA LYS A 10 13.27 6.82 -19.51
C LYS A 10 13.33 8.34 -19.45
N SER A 11 12.38 9.02 -20.08
CA SER A 11 12.34 10.50 -20.11
C SER A 11 12.21 11.12 -18.70
N LEU A 12 11.69 10.35 -17.74
CA LEU A 12 11.43 10.78 -16.37
C LEU A 12 12.58 10.49 -15.38
N GLU A 13 13.66 9.80 -15.76
CA GLU A 13 14.71 9.36 -14.81
C GLU A 13 15.39 10.52 -14.07
N SER A 14 15.76 11.59 -14.79
CA SER A 14 16.35 12.80 -14.18
C SER A 14 15.38 13.47 -13.20
N TRP A 15 14.09 13.53 -13.56
CA TRP A 15 13.03 14.05 -12.69
C TRP A 15 12.84 13.18 -11.43
N ALA A 16 12.79 11.84 -11.58
CA ALA A 16 12.65 10.91 -10.47
C ALA A 16 13.83 11.03 -9.48
N SER A 17 15.06 11.21 -10.00
CA SER A 17 16.25 11.43 -9.18
C SER A 17 16.15 12.68 -8.31
N GLN A 18 15.49 13.74 -8.81
CA GLN A 18 15.39 15.05 -8.17
C GLN A 18 14.12 15.21 -7.30
N ASN A 19 13.08 14.40 -7.52
CA ASN A 19 11.75 14.61 -6.91
C ASN A 19 11.19 13.39 -6.16
N VAL A 20 11.67 12.17 -6.47
CA VAL A 20 11.22 10.93 -5.83
C VAL A 20 12.27 10.42 -4.84
N LEU A 21 13.53 10.28 -5.26
CA LEU A 21 14.60 9.80 -4.37
C LEU A 21 14.82 10.64 -3.10
N PRO A 22 14.67 11.99 -3.09
CA PRO A 22 14.82 12.79 -1.87
C PRO A 22 13.74 12.56 -0.79
N LEU A 23 12.70 11.77 -1.07
CA LEU A 23 11.66 11.41 -0.10
C LEU A 23 12.03 10.17 0.74
N LEU A 24 13.14 9.49 0.42
CA LEU A 24 13.72 8.39 1.19
C LEU A 24 14.51 8.92 2.40
N LYS A 25 14.64 8.10 3.46
CA LYS A 25 15.53 8.41 4.60
C LYS A 25 16.99 8.21 4.19
N ASN A 26 17.82 9.21 4.45
CA ASN A 26 19.23 9.23 4.02
C ASN A 26 20.13 8.15 4.67
N GLU A 27 19.72 7.57 5.81
CA GLU A 27 20.58 6.70 6.63
C GLU A 27 20.99 5.37 5.96
N PHE A 28 20.27 4.91 4.94
CA PHE A 28 20.56 3.65 4.22
C PHE A 28 21.47 3.81 2.99
N MET A 29 21.63 5.04 2.48
CA MET A 29 22.17 5.26 1.13
C MET A 29 23.70 5.08 1.02
N ASP A 30 24.44 5.21 2.12
CA ASP A 30 25.90 5.12 2.09
C ASP A 30 26.41 3.67 1.99
N GLU A 31 25.73 2.70 2.61
CA GLU A 31 26.07 1.28 2.47
C GLU A 31 25.76 0.75 1.05
N VAL A 32 24.68 1.26 0.43
CA VAL A 32 24.30 0.92 -0.95
C VAL A 32 25.31 1.45 -1.99
N ARG A 33 25.96 2.60 -1.73
CA ARG A 33 27.05 3.10 -2.60
C ARG A 33 28.23 2.14 -2.65
N ALA A 34 28.67 1.63 -1.50
CA ALA A 34 29.78 0.67 -1.42
C ALA A 34 29.52 -0.67 -2.13
N LEU A 35 28.24 -1.03 -2.35
CA LEU A 35 27.85 -2.18 -3.18
C LEU A 35 27.93 -1.86 -4.68
N ARG A 36 27.48 -0.65 -5.07
CA ARG A 36 27.43 -0.19 -6.48
C ARG A 36 28.80 -0.07 -7.12
N ASP A 37 29.81 0.40 -6.39
CA ASP A 37 31.18 0.53 -6.89
C ASP A 37 31.81 -0.81 -7.30
N ARG A 38 31.24 -1.95 -6.85
CA ARG A 38 31.70 -3.31 -7.20
C ARG A 38 31.01 -3.91 -8.43
N ALA A 39 29.93 -3.30 -8.93
CA ALA A 39 29.06 -3.87 -9.97
C ALA A 39 29.19 -3.17 -11.35
N SER A 40 30.06 -2.16 -11.47
CA SER A 40 30.17 -1.22 -12.60
C SER A 40 30.80 -1.78 -13.90
N GLY A 41 30.70 -3.09 -14.14
CA GLY A 41 31.46 -3.79 -15.19
C GLY A 41 30.67 -4.76 -16.06
N LEU A 42 29.34 -4.66 -16.12
CA LEU A 42 28.47 -5.54 -16.93
C LEU A 42 27.77 -4.75 -18.06
N PRO A 43 27.44 -5.37 -19.21
CA PRO A 43 26.88 -4.66 -20.37
C PRO A 43 25.38 -4.38 -20.24
N ASP A 44 24.95 -3.22 -20.74
CA ASP A 44 23.57 -2.71 -20.64
C ASP A 44 22.75 -2.96 -21.92
N GLU A 45 21.88 -3.99 -21.94
CA GLU A 45 20.84 -4.13 -22.97
C GLU A 45 19.49 -4.57 -22.35
N TYR A 46 18.44 -3.75 -22.55
CA TYR A 46 17.01 -3.87 -22.14
C TYR A 46 16.56 -3.25 -20.78
N PHE A 47 15.23 -3.14 -20.61
CA PHE A 47 14.51 -2.21 -19.70
C PHE A 47 13.10 -2.79 -19.33
N LEU A 48 12.34 -2.37 -18.30
CA LEU A 48 12.42 -1.24 -17.33
C LEU A 48 11.53 -1.55 -16.08
N VAL A 49 11.64 -0.73 -15.02
CA VAL A 49 10.90 -0.75 -13.73
C VAL A 49 11.20 -1.96 -12.82
N LEU A 50 11.38 -3.13 -13.41
CA LEU A 50 12.00 -4.26 -12.71
C LEU A 50 13.50 -3.98 -12.53
N ASP A 51 14.03 -4.32 -11.37
CA ASP A 51 15.46 -4.26 -11.09
C ASP A 51 16.12 -5.55 -11.58
N GLU A 52 16.33 -5.64 -12.90
CA GLU A 52 16.77 -6.85 -13.60
C GLU A 52 18.08 -7.45 -13.05
N THR A 53 18.96 -6.59 -12.52
CA THR A 53 20.26 -6.98 -11.93
C THR A 53 20.25 -7.03 -10.40
N GLY A 54 19.10 -6.78 -9.75
CA GLY A 54 18.98 -6.63 -8.29
C GLY A 54 19.82 -5.49 -7.70
N SER A 55 20.38 -4.62 -8.53
CA SER A 55 21.40 -3.63 -8.16
C SER A 55 21.47 -2.41 -9.09
N SER A 56 20.56 -2.30 -10.06
CA SER A 56 20.60 -1.30 -11.14
C SER A 56 20.78 0.14 -10.63
N SER A 57 21.53 0.94 -11.38
CA SER A 57 21.77 2.36 -11.13
C SER A 57 20.52 3.21 -11.38
N ASN A 58 19.54 2.71 -12.14
CA ASN A 58 18.33 3.42 -12.53
C ASN A 58 17.56 3.99 -11.30
N PRO A 59 17.06 5.24 -11.34
CA PRO A 59 16.26 5.82 -10.26
C PRO A 59 15.04 4.99 -9.85
N TRP A 60 14.36 4.34 -10.81
CA TRP A 60 13.20 3.49 -10.53
C TRP A 60 13.58 2.24 -9.73
N ALA A 61 14.65 1.55 -10.13
CA ALA A 61 15.19 0.40 -9.38
C ALA A 61 15.74 0.81 -8.01
N SER A 62 16.37 2.00 -7.94
CA SER A 62 16.85 2.59 -6.68
C SER A 62 15.71 2.84 -5.70
N TRP A 63 14.61 3.43 -6.18
CA TRP A 63 13.39 3.61 -5.39
C TRP A 63 12.83 2.28 -4.91
N THR A 64 12.60 1.32 -5.80
CA THR A 64 12.01 0.01 -5.44
C THR A 64 12.82 -0.70 -4.34
N ARG A 65 14.15 -0.74 -4.45
CA ARG A 65 15.00 -1.35 -3.41
C ARG A 65 14.97 -0.58 -2.09
N ALA A 66 15.02 0.76 -2.13
CA ALA A 66 15.06 1.58 -0.92
C ALA A 66 13.70 1.61 -0.20
N TRP A 67 12.59 1.70 -0.94
CA TRP A 67 11.22 1.51 -0.43
C TRP A 67 11.08 0.13 0.24
N THR A 68 11.51 -0.95 -0.42
CA THR A 68 11.48 -2.31 0.16
C THR A 68 12.29 -2.41 1.46
N ALA A 69 13.44 -1.75 1.52
CA ALA A 69 14.27 -1.70 2.74
C ALA A 69 13.62 -0.85 3.85
N GLU A 70 12.92 0.23 3.52
CA GLU A 70 12.11 0.98 4.47
C GLU A 70 10.95 0.13 5.02
N GLU A 71 10.20 -0.54 4.14
CA GLU A 71 9.05 -1.40 4.45
C GLU A 71 9.37 -2.59 5.34
N ASN A 72 10.50 -3.27 5.10
CA ASN A 72 10.88 -4.46 5.87
C ASN A 72 10.86 -4.19 7.40
N ARG A 73 11.29 -2.98 7.81
CA ARG A 73 11.32 -2.56 9.22
C ARG A 73 9.93 -2.45 9.83
N HIS A 74 8.88 -2.18 9.05
CA HIS A 74 7.49 -2.12 9.52
C HIS A 74 7.04 -3.50 9.99
N GLY A 75 7.30 -4.52 9.17
CA GLY A 75 7.02 -5.93 9.47
C GLY A 75 7.81 -6.41 10.69
N ASP A 76 9.12 -6.18 10.73
CA ASP A 76 9.99 -6.59 11.84
C ASP A 76 9.55 -5.97 13.17
N LEU A 77 9.27 -4.67 13.19
CA LEU A 77 8.88 -3.93 14.41
C LEU A 77 7.52 -4.41 14.95
N LEU A 78 6.53 -4.58 14.08
CA LEU A 78 5.22 -5.10 14.47
C LEU A 78 5.29 -6.57 14.90
N ARG A 79 6.07 -7.41 14.21
CA ARG A 79 6.29 -8.81 14.60
C ARG A 79 6.94 -8.91 15.97
N ALA A 80 7.99 -8.12 16.22
CA ALA A 80 8.68 -8.08 17.52
C ALA A 80 7.75 -7.63 18.65
N TYR A 81 6.97 -6.56 18.43
CA TYR A 81 5.97 -6.09 19.38
C TYR A 81 4.91 -7.17 19.68
N LEU A 82 4.33 -7.79 18.66
CA LEU A 82 3.32 -8.84 18.81
C LEU A 82 3.87 -10.06 19.57
N TYR A 83 5.07 -10.52 19.22
CA TYR A 83 5.76 -11.61 19.91
C TYR A 83 5.97 -11.30 21.40
N LEU A 84 6.56 -10.14 21.71
CA LEU A 84 6.86 -9.73 23.08
C LEU A 84 5.61 -9.43 23.92
N SER A 85 4.49 -9.07 23.30
CA SER A 85 3.23 -8.81 24.00
C SER A 85 2.65 -10.05 24.71
N GLY A 86 2.95 -11.25 24.21
CA GLY A 86 2.31 -12.50 24.67
C GLY A 86 0.78 -12.55 24.47
N ARG A 87 0.20 -11.62 23.69
CA ARG A 87 -1.26 -11.48 23.50
C ARG A 87 -1.83 -12.37 22.39
N VAL A 88 -0.96 -12.84 21.49
CA VAL A 88 -1.31 -13.51 20.24
C VAL A 88 -0.61 -14.87 20.08
N ASP A 89 -1.24 -15.75 19.30
CA ASP A 89 -0.68 -17.02 18.87
C ASP A 89 0.25 -16.79 17.66
N MET A 90 1.54 -16.60 17.95
CA MET A 90 2.55 -16.35 16.93
C MET A 90 2.70 -17.50 15.92
N LEU A 91 2.42 -18.75 16.29
CA LEU A 91 2.45 -19.89 15.36
C LEU A 91 1.35 -19.75 14.30
N MET A 92 0.16 -19.33 14.71
CA MET A 92 -0.95 -19.09 13.76
C MET A 92 -0.71 -17.84 12.90
N ILE A 93 -0.09 -16.79 13.44
CA ILE A 93 0.31 -15.61 12.65
C ILE A 93 1.38 -15.98 11.61
N GLU A 94 2.46 -16.67 12.01
CA GLU A 94 3.54 -17.06 11.10
C GLU A 94 3.06 -18.02 10.00
N ARG A 95 2.16 -18.95 10.33
CA ARG A 95 1.47 -19.78 9.34
C ARG A 95 0.64 -18.96 8.36
N THR A 96 -0.08 -17.95 8.84
CA THR A 96 -0.88 -17.05 8.00
C THR A 96 0.01 -16.27 7.03
N VAL A 97 1.14 -15.74 7.51
CA VAL A 97 2.14 -15.05 6.69
C VAL A 97 2.74 -16.00 5.64
N GLN A 98 3.06 -17.24 6.02
CA GLN A 98 3.57 -18.25 5.09
C GLN A 98 2.57 -18.57 3.97
N TYR A 99 1.28 -18.74 4.29
CA TYR A 99 0.22 -18.92 3.28
C TYR A 99 0.06 -17.70 2.38
N LEU A 100 0.08 -16.49 2.96
CA LEU A 100 -0.10 -15.25 2.19
C LEU A 100 1.05 -15.02 1.20
N ILE A 101 2.31 -15.21 1.63
CA ILE A 101 3.48 -15.12 0.75
C ILE A 101 3.44 -16.22 -0.33
N GLY A 102 3.09 -17.45 0.05
CA GLY A 102 3.02 -18.57 -0.90
C GLY A 102 1.89 -18.46 -1.93
N THR A 103 0.80 -17.79 -1.58
CA THR A 103 -0.33 -17.48 -2.48
C THR A 103 -0.04 -16.27 -3.37
N GLY A 104 0.70 -15.29 -2.86
CA GLY A 104 0.95 -14.03 -3.54
C GLY A 104 -0.32 -13.17 -3.68
N MET A 105 -0.32 -12.27 -4.66
CA MET A 105 -1.43 -11.34 -4.92
C MET A 105 -1.50 -10.98 -6.40
N ASP A 106 -2.71 -10.91 -6.96
CA ASP A 106 -3.00 -10.22 -8.22
C ASP A 106 -3.68 -8.85 -7.96
N PRO A 107 -2.96 -7.72 -8.09
CA PRO A 107 -3.52 -6.38 -7.97
C PRO A 107 -4.30 -5.91 -9.21
N GLY A 108 -4.32 -6.68 -10.32
CA GLY A 108 -4.99 -6.28 -11.56
C GLY A 108 -4.29 -5.18 -12.35
N THR A 109 -2.98 -4.99 -12.12
CA THR A 109 -2.16 -3.92 -12.72
C THR A 109 -1.45 -4.32 -14.01
N GLU A 110 -1.56 -5.58 -14.47
CA GLU A 110 -1.22 -6.03 -15.83
C GLU A 110 0.23 -5.73 -16.29
N ASN A 111 1.19 -5.61 -15.37
CA ASN A 111 2.56 -5.13 -15.64
C ASN A 111 2.61 -3.74 -16.30
N ASN A 112 1.54 -2.94 -16.12
CA ASN A 112 1.43 -1.56 -16.56
C ASN A 112 1.81 -0.62 -15.40
N PRO A 113 2.90 0.17 -15.51
CA PRO A 113 3.35 1.03 -14.43
C PRO A 113 2.33 2.12 -14.09
N TYR A 114 1.50 2.57 -15.03
CA TYR A 114 0.45 3.56 -14.76
C TYR A 114 -0.59 2.98 -13.79
N LEU A 115 -1.06 1.75 -14.02
CA LEU A 115 -1.96 1.04 -13.10
C LEU A 115 -1.26 0.79 -11.76
N GLY A 116 0.03 0.41 -11.80
CA GLY A 116 0.86 0.18 -10.61
C GLY A 116 1.00 1.41 -9.71
N PHE A 117 1.32 2.58 -10.26
CA PHE A 117 1.49 3.81 -9.47
C PHE A 117 0.18 4.41 -8.98
N VAL A 118 -0.93 4.23 -9.70
CA VAL A 118 -2.27 4.55 -9.18
C VAL A 118 -2.64 3.61 -8.02
N TYR A 119 -2.35 2.31 -8.16
CA TYR A 119 -2.58 1.32 -7.12
C TYR A 119 -1.77 1.61 -5.84
N THR A 120 -0.46 1.86 -5.96
CA THR A 120 0.39 2.16 -4.79
C THR A 120 0.02 3.50 -4.15
N SER A 121 -0.30 4.54 -4.92
CA SER A 121 -0.80 5.82 -4.37
C SER A 121 -2.04 5.64 -3.48
N PHE A 122 -2.93 4.72 -3.84
CA PHE A 122 -4.08 4.37 -3.01
C PHE A 122 -3.67 3.55 -1.77
N GLN A 123 -2.85 2.52 -1.96
CA GLN A 123 -2.45 1.62 -0.88
C GLN A 123 -1.64 2.33 0.21
N GLU A 124 -0.64 3.16 -0.13
CA GLU A 124 0.13 3.88 0.88
C GLU A 124 -0.76 4.82 1.71
N ARG A 125 -1.76 5.43 1.08
CA ARG A 125 -2.74 6.25 1.79
C ARG A 125 -3.65 5.42 2.70
N ALA A 126 -4.08 4.23 2.27
CA ALA A 126 -4.85 3.31 3.10
C ALA A 126 -4.05 2.80 4.30
N THR A 127 -2.77 2.50 4.11
CA THR A 127 -1.86 2.12 5.19
C THR A 127 -1.61 3.30 6.13
N PHE A 128 -1.33 4.51 5.60
CA PHE A 128 -1.19 5.74 6.40
C PHE A 128 -2.41 5.96 7.33
N VAL A 129 -3.63 5.91 6.79
CA VAL A 129 -4.87 6.07 7.55
C VAL A 129 -5.00 4.99 8.62
N SER A 130 -4.88 3.72 8.26
CA SER A 130 -5.06 2.61 9.19
C SER A 130 -4.01 2.57 10.31
N ARG A 131 -2.75 2.93 10.01
CA ARG A 131 -1.68 3.09 10.99
C ARG A 131 -1.91 4.30 11.90
N GLY A 132 -2.39 5.43 11.35
CA GLY A 132 -2.78 6.60 12.13
C GLY A 132 -3.92 6.32 13.11
N ASN A 133 -4.98 5.64 12.64
CA ASN A 133 -6.11 5.23 13.47
C ASN A 133 -5.68 4.22 14.56
N THR A 134 -4.86 3.23 14.20
CA THR A 134 -4.28 2.29 15.18
C THR A 134 -3.42 3.00 16.22
N ALA A 135 -2.63 4.01 15.83
CA ALA A 135 -1.82 4.80 16.76
C ALA A 135 -2.68 5.60 17.75
N ARG A 136 -3.81 6.16 17.28
CA ARG A 136 -4.80 6.84 18.12
C ARG A 136 -5.43 5.88 19.12
N LEU A 137 -5.95 4.74 18.67
CA LEU A 137 -6.55 3.71 19.52
C LEU A 137 -5.56 3.15 20.55
N ALA A 138 -4.29 2.94 20.18
CA ALA A 138 -3.25 2.50 21.10
C ALA A 138 -3.01 3.54 22.22
N LYS A 139 -2.98 4.83 21.87
CA LYS A 139 -2.82 5.92 22.83
C LYS A 139 -4.02 6.05 23.77
N GLU A 140 -5.24 5.95 23.24
CA GLU A 140 -6.49 5.94 24.01
C GLU A 140 -6.58 4.71 24.94
N GLY A 141 -6.10 3.55 24.48
CA GLY A 141 -5.98 2.31 25.25
C GLY A 141 -4.82 2.27 26.25
N GLY A 142 -4.06 3.35 26.39
CA GLY A 142 -2.99 3.47 27.39
C GLY A 142 -1.63 2.87 26.99
N ASP A 143 -1.42 2.52 25.71
CA ASP A 143 -0.12 2.06 25.19
C ASP A 143 0.57 3.16 24.33
N PRO A 144 1.40 4.01 24.95
CA PRO A 144 2.15 5.04 24.23
C PRO A 144 3.29 4.46 23.38
N VAL A 145 3.71 3.21 23.59
CA VAL A 145 4.79 2.56 22.82
C VAL A 145 4.23 2.08 21.49
N LEU A 146 3.11 1.35 21.51
CA LEU A 146 2.41 0.95 20.29
C LEU A 146 1.93 2.18 19.50
N ALA A 147 1.42 3.22 20.18
CA ALA A 147 1.07 4.48 19.54
C ALA A 147 2.26 5.11 18.77
N ARG A 148 3.47 5.10 19.38
CA ARG A 148 4.69 5.58 18.73
C ARG A 148 5.15 4.67 17.58
N ILE A 149 5.03 3.35 17.71
CA ILE A 149 5.34 2.39 16.64
C ILE A 149 4.45 2.67 15.42
N CYS A 150 3.13 2.66 15.61
CA CYS A 150 2.17 2.88 14.52
C CYS A 150 2.29 4.29 13.92
N GLY A 151 2.54 5.32 14.73
CA GLY A 151 2.77 6.68 14.24
C GLY A 151 4.10 6.87 13.48
N THR A 152 5.14 6.11 13.84
CA THR A 152 6.42 6.12 13.10
C THR A 152 6.27 5.44 11.75
N ILE A 153 5.55 4.31 11.70
CA ILE A 153 5.20 3.62 10.45
C ILE A 153 4.34 4.54 9.58
N ALA A 154 3.27 5.15 10.11
CA ALA A 154 2.44 6.12 9.39
C ALA A 154 3.23 7.28 8.77
N ALA A 155 4.29 7.76 9.43
CA ALA A 155 5.16 8.81 8.89
C ALA A 155 6.05 8.33 7.73
N ASP A 156 6.28 7.03 7.60
CA ASP A 156 6.97 6.41 6.47
C ASP A 156 5.98 6.23 5.30
N GLU A 157 4.80 5.64 5.54
CA GLU A 157 3.74 5.51 4.52
C GLU A 157 3.40 6.88 3.89
N LYS A 158 3.38 7.95 4.70
CA LYS A 158 3.04 9.29 4.19
C LYS A 158 4.09 9.86 3.22
N ARG A 159 5.36 9.46 3.34
CA ARG A 159 6.41 9.83 2.38
C ARG A 159 6.27 9.02 1.09
N HIS A 160 5.94 7.74 1.19
CA HIS A 160 5.70 6.87 0.03
C HIS A 160 4.43 7.28 -0.73
N GLU A 161 3.34 7.62 -0.04
CA GLU A 161 2.12 8.21 -0.61
C GLU A 161 2.47 9.44 -1.45
N ASN A 162 3.24 10.39 -0.88
CA ASN A 162 3.64 11.59 -1.61
C ASN A 162 4.51 11.27 -2.83
N ALA A 163 5.41 10.29 -2.73
CA ALA A 163 6.26 9.87 -3.85
C ALA A 163 5.43 9.30 -5.01
N TYR A 164 4.50 8.39 -4.74
CA TYR A 164 3.65 7.80 -5.79
C TYR A 164 2.62 8.79 -6.34
N ILE A 165 2.06 9.68 -5.52
CA ILE A 165 1.20 10.78 -5.99
C ILE A 165 1.97 11.67 -6.96
N ASN A 166 3.20 12.10 -6.61
CA ASN A 166 4.04 12.91 -7.49
C ASN A 166 4.34 12.20 -8.82
N ILE A 167 4.53 10.88 -8.81
CA ILE A 167 4.74 10.08 -10.03
C ILE A 167 3.47 10.13 -10.91
N VAL A 168 2.28 9.93 -10.33
CA VAL A 168 1.02 9.99 -11.10
C VAL A 168 0.70 11.41 -11.58
N GLU A 169 0.97 12.45 -10.78
CA GLU A 169 0.90 13.85 -11.24
C GLU A 169 1.81 14.07 -12.44
N ARG A 170 3.05 13.55 -12.40
CA ARG A 170 3.99 13.70 -13.51
C ARG A 170 3.56 12.91 -14.75
N LEU A 171 2.94 11.74 -14.58
CA LEU A 171 2.33 10.99 -15.68
C LEU A 171 1.17 11.79 -16.31
N LEU A 172 0.35 12.47 -15.52
CA LEU A 172 -0.71 13.35 -16.02
C LEU A 172 -0.19 14.56 -16.80
N ASP A 173 1.02 15.06 -16.50
CA ASP A 173 1.68 16.10 -17.31
C ASP A 173 2.17 15.59 -18.67
N VAL A 174 2.83 14.42 -18.70
CA VAL A 174 3.58 13.94 -19.88
C VAL A 174 2.78 13.02 -20.81
N ASP A 175 1.84 12.27 -20.24
CA ASP A 175 0.85 11.45 -20.96
C ASP A 175 -0.51 11.52 -20.26
N PRO A 176 -1.24 12.65 -20.42
CA PRO A 176 -2.54 12.84 -19.79
C PRO A 176 -3.55 11.75 -20.17
N ASN A 177 -3.48 11.23 -21.40
CA ASN A 177 -4.46 10.26 -21.90
C ASN A 177 -4.23 8.88 -21.29
N GLY A 178 -3.01 8.35 -21.31
CA GLY A 178 -2.68 7.06 -20.68
C GLY A 178 -2.92 7.09 -19.18
N ALA A 179 -2.53 8.18 -18.50
CA ALA A 179 -2.79 8.38 -17.08
C ALA A 179 -4.29 8.40 -16.74
N MET A 180 -5.11 9.16 -17.48
CA MET A 180 -6.55 9.20 -17.26
C MET A 180 -7.24 7.84 -17.50
N VAL A 181 -6.80 7.08 -18.51
CA VAL A 181 -7.31 5.73 -18.78
C VAL A 181 -6.97 4.79 -17.62
N ALA A 182 -5.71 4.81 -17.16
CA ALA A 182 -5.23 3.97 -16.06
C ALA A 182 -5.93 4.28 -14.72
N ILE A 183 -6.08 5.56 -14.37
CA ILE A 183 -6.84 5.99 -13.18
C ILE A 183 -8.28 5.46 -13.27
N GLY A 184 -8.97 5.73 -14.38
CA GLY A 184 -10.35 5.28 -14.57
C GLY A 184 -10.50 3.75 -14.54
N ASP A 185 -9.49 3.01 -14.95
CA ASP A 185 -9.50 1.54 -14.94
C ASP A 185 -9.32 0.95 -13.55
N MET A 186 -8.37 1.45 -12.76
CA MET A 186 -8.22 1.06 -11.35
C MET A 186 -9.50 1.31 -10.54
N MET A 187 -10.21 2.41 -10.82
CA MET A 187 -11.49 2.69 -10.14
C MET A 187 -12.61 1.73 -10.56
N ARG A 188 -12.66 1.28 -11.83
CA ARG A 188 -13.62 0.26 -12.29
C ARG A 188 -13.33 -1.11 -11.71
N LYS A 189 -12.05 -1.53 -11.70
CA LYS A 189 -11.59 -2.80 -11.13
C LYS A 189 -11.79 -2.88 -9.61
N LYS A 190 -11.83 -1.70 -8.95
CA LYS A 190 -11.69 -1.48 -7.50
C LYS A 190 -10.30 -1.84 -7.01
N VAL A 191 -9.81 -1.09 -6.04
CA VAL A 191 -8.50 -1.35 -5.45
C VAL A 191 -8.63 -2.54 -4.48
N LYS A 192 -8.08 -3.69 -4.88
CA LYS A 192 -8.00 -4.88 -4.03
C LYS A 192 -6.98 -4.66 -2.92
N MET A 193 -7.24 -5.12 -1.70
CA MET A 193 -6.23 -5.11 -0.63
C MET A 193 -5.14 -6.16 -0.88
N PRO A 194 -3.86 -5.91 -0.55
CA PRO A 194 -2.78 -6.87 -0.74
C PRO A 194 -3.05 -8.21 -0.06
N ALA A 195 -3.56 -8.17 1.17
CA ALA A 195 -3.86 -9.36 1.98
C ALA A 195 -5.23 -10.01 1.72
N HIS A 196 -5.90 -9.73 0.59
CA HIS A 196 -7.26 -10.24 0.34
C HIS A 196 -7.37 -11.78 0.22
N LEU A 197 -6.25 -12.48 0.07
CA LEU A 197 -6.17 -13.96 0.03
C LEU A 197 -5.61 -14.55 1.35
N MET A 198 -5.69 -13.79 2.44
CA MET A 198 -5.20 -14.19 3.77
C MET A 198 -5.94 -15.42 4.30
N TYR A 199 -5.18 -16.44 4.73
CA TYR A 199 -5.68 -17.73 5.20
C TYR A 199 -4.76 -18.28 6.31
N ASP A 200 -5.33 -18.78 7.41
CA ASP A 200 -4.58 -19.31 8.57
C ASP A 200 -4.45 -20.84 8.60
N GLY A 201 -5.01 -21.54 7.60
CA GLY A 201 -5.15 -22.99 7.63
C GLY A 201 -6.46 -23.51 8.23
N ARG A 202 -7.44 -22.63 8.54
CA ARG A 202 -8.73 -22.97 9.14
C ARG A 202 -9.90 -22.20 8.52
N ASP A 203 -9.76 -20.89 8.40
CA ASP A 203 -10.84 -19.97 8.04
C ASP A 203 -10.67 -19.45 6.59
N PRO A 204 -11.48 -19.91 5.62
CA PRO A 204 -11.40 -19.48 4.22
C PRO A 204 -11.91 -18.05 3.99
N HIS A 205 -12.53 -17.41 4.99
CA HIS A 205 -13.06 -16.04 4.92
C HIS A 205 -12.33 -15.08 5.86
N LEU A 206 -11.12 -15.45 6.30
CA LEU A 206 -10.33 -14.73 7.30
C LEU A 206 -10.08 -13.25 6.95
N PHE A 207 -9.91 -12.92 5.67
CA PHE A 207 -9.80 -11.52 5.23
C PHE A 207 -11.11 -10.74 5.44
N ASP A 208 -12.26 -11.31 5.12
CA ASP A 208 -13.57 -10.66 5.29
C ASP A 208 -13.87 -10.46 6.77
N HIS A 209 -13.61 -11.48 7.61
CA HIS A 209 -13.77 -11.40 9.06
C HIS A 209 -12.81 -10.38 9.69
N PHE A 210 -11.54 -10.35 9.29
CA PHE A 210 -10.58 -9.32 9.71
C PHE A 210 -11.05 -7.92 9.31
N SER A 211 -11.55 -7.75 8.09
CA SER A 211 -12.02 -6.47 7.57
C SER A 211 -13.27 -5.98 8.30
N ALA A 212 -14.18 -6.88 8.68
CA ALA A 212 -15.34 -6.54 9.51
C ALA A 212 -14.92 -6.00 10.89
N VAL A 213 -13.97 -6.67 11.57
CA VAL A 213 -13.41 -6.16 12.83
C VAL A 213 -12.75 -4.79 12.62
N ALA A 214 -11.92 -4.62 11.59
CA ALA A 214 -11.21 -3.37 11.30
C ALA A 214 -12.16 -2.19 11.00
N GLN A 215 -13.28 -2.46 10.31
CA GLN A 215 -14.38 -1.52 10.08
C GLN A 215 -15.07 -1.17 11.42
N ARG A 216 -15.43 -2.15 12.24
CA ARG A 216 -16.14 -1.94 13.52
C ARG A 216 -15.32 -1.17 14.55
N ILE A 217 -14.00 -1.31 14.54
CA ILE A 217 -13.10 -0.56 15.44
C ILE A 217 -12.54 0.72 14.82
N GLU A 218 -13.08 1.17 13.68
CA GLU A 218 -12.68 2.42 12.99
C GLU A 218 -11.17 2.50 12.66
N VAL A 219 -10.53 1.35 12.38
CA VAL A 219 -9.15 1.32 11.90
C VAL A 219 -9.10 1.62 10.40
N HIS A 220 -9.94 0.95 9.61
CA HIS A 220 -10.12 1.25 8.20
C HIS A 220 -11.54 0.86 7.77
N THR A 221 -12.23 1.81 7.18
CA THR A 221 -13.64 1.73 6.81
C THR A 221 -13.85 1.90 5.31
N ALA A 222 -15.04 1.57 4.81
CA ALA A 222 -15.41 1.91 3.44
C ALA A 222 -15.55 3.43 3.20
N ASP A 223 -15.81 4.22 4.25
CA ASP A 223 -15.78 5.68 4.18
C ASP A 223 -14.34 6.17 3.97
N ASP A 224 -13.35 5.59 4.68
CA ASP A 224 -11.93 5.85 4.41
C ASP A 224 -11.57 5.51 2.95
N TYR A 225 -12.09 4.41 2.39
CA TYR A 225 -11.89 4.08 0.96
C TYR A 225 -12.43 5.19 0.03
N ALA A 226 -13.62 5.74 0.32
CA ALA A 226 -14.21 6.83 -0.45
C ALA A 226 -13.44 8.15 -0.27
N ASP A 227 -12.98 8.45 0.93
CA ASP A 227 -12.18 9.64 1.26
C ASP A 227 -10.77 9.59 0.65
N ILE A 228 -10.14 8.42 0.59
CA ILE A 228 -8.88 8.19 -0.14
C ILE A 228 -9.08 8.49 -1.62
N LEU A 229 -10.17 7.99 -2.23
CA LEU A 229 -10.49 8.26 -3.63
C LEU A 229 -10.74 9.76 -3.88
N GLY A 230 -11.54 10.41 -3.04
CA GLY A 230 -11.80 11.85 -3.13
C GLY A 230 -10.55 12.71 -2.92
N PHE A 231 -9.65 12.28 -2.04
CA PHE A 231 -8.37 12.93 -1.87
C PHE A 231 -7.50 12.84 -3.13
N LEU A 232 -7.34 11.64 -3.71
CA LEU A 232 -6.51 11.44 -4.91
C LEU A 232 -7.08 12.20 -6.12
N ILE A 233 -8.40 12.21 -6.32
CA ILE A 233 -9.08 13.01 -7.35
C ILE A 233 -8.75 14.50 -7.21
N ARG A 234 -8.75 15.03 -5.99
CA ARG A 234 -8.39 16.42 -5.68
C ARG A 234 -6.90 16.72 -5.89
N GLN A 235 -6.00 15.85 -5.42
CA GLN A 235 -4.55 16.03 -5.62
C GLN A 235 -4.21 16.07 -7.10
N TRP A 236 -4.67 15.08 -7.86
CA TRP A 236 -4.47 14.97 -9.30
C TRP A 236 -5.34 15.95 -10.13
N ARG A 237 -6.16 16.79 -9.48
CA ARG A 237 -6.97 17.87 -10.08
C ARG A 237 -7.94 17.39 -11.17
N LEU A 238 -8.41 16.14 -11.08
CA LEU A 238 -9.16 15.48 -12.15
C LEU A 238 -10.53 16.14 -12.43
N GLU A 239 -11.11 16.79 -11.42
CA GLU A 239 -12.33 17.62 -11.51
C GLU A 239 -12.24 18.69 -12.62
N LYS A 240 -11.04 19.23 -12.85
CA LYS A 240 -10.80 20.24 -13.90
C LYS A 240 -10.67 19.64 -15.29
N LEU A 241 -10.45 18.33 -15.40
CA LEU A 241 -10.27 17.61 -16.66
C LEU A 241 -11.60 17.09 -17.21
N ARG A 242 -12.51 16.61 -16.35
CA ARG A 242 -13.94 16.39 -16.66
C ARG A 242 -14.79 16.51 -15.38
N GLY A 243 -16.03 16.99 -15.52
CA GLY A 243 -17.02 17.08 -14.44
C GLY A 243 -17.49 15.71 -13.94
N LEU A 244 -16.64 15.03 -13.18
CA LEU A 244 -16.85 13.72 -12.56
C LEU A 244 -17.02 13.90 -11.05
N GLU A 245 -18.19 14.37 -10.60
CA GLU A 245 -18.53 14.44 -9.18
C GLU A 245 -19.91 13.84 -8.85
N SER A 246 -20.05 13.46 -7.58
CA SER A 246 -21.25 12.98 -6.87
C SER A 246 -21.68 11.51 -7.05
N GLU A 247 -22.19 11.08 -8.21
CA GLU A 247 -23.07 9.89 -8.24
C GLU A 247 -22.36 8.55 -7.97
N GLY A 248 -21.10 8.40 -8.42
CA GLY A 248 -20.33 7.16 -8.27
C GLY A 248 -19.84 6.89 -6.84
N MET A 249 -19.37 7.94 -6.16
CA MET A 249 -18.95 7.86 -4.75
C MET A 249 -20.14 7.59 -3.84
N LYS A 250 -21.24 8.31 -4.06
CA LYS A 250 -22.45 8.17 -3.25
C LYS A 250 -22.98 6.73 -3.27
N LYS A 251 -23.01 6.08 -4.44
CA LYS A 251 -23.40 4.65 -4.57
C LYS A 251 -22.43 3.66 -3.93
N LEU A 252 -21.16 4.04 -3.72
CA LEU A 252 -20.18 3.23 -2.99
C LEU A 252 -20.41 3.34 -1.47
N GLN A 253 -20.65 4.56 -0.99
CA GLN A 253 -20.97 4.86 0.42
C GLN A 253 -22.32 4.25 0.85
N GLU A 254 -23.41 4.55 0.12
CA GLU A 254 -24.75 3.98 0.35
C GLU A 254 -24.72 2.43 0.42
N ARG A 255 -23.90 1.79 -0.42
CA ARG A 255 -23.75 0.32 -0.44
C ARG A 255 -22.90 -0.25 0.70
N SER A 256 -22.04 0.56 1.32
CA SER A 256 -21.36 0.19 2.56
C SER A 256 -22.32 0.29 3.74
N GLU A 257 -23.01 1.42 3.88
CA GLU A 257 -24.00 1.66 4.93
C GLU A 257 -25.09 0.58 4.92
N GLU A 258 -25.58 0.18 3.74
CA GLU A 258 -26.52 -0.95 3.59
C GLU A 258 -25.97 -2.30 4.06
N ARG A 259 -24.65 -2.51 4.05
CA ARG A 259 -24.01 -3.74 4.53
C ARG A 259 -23.79 -3.69 6.04
N ALA A 260 -23.30 -2.56 6.56
CA ALA A 260 -23.12 -2.35 7.99
C ALA A 260 -24.45 -2.46 8.77
N ASN A 261 -25.54 -1.91 8.22
CA ASN A 261 -26.85 -1.91 8.86
C ASN A 261 -27.64 -3.25 8.79
N LYS A 262 -27.07 -4.32 8.21
CA LYS A 262 -27.79 -5.61 7.98
C LYS A 262 -27.16 -6.82 8.67
N VAL A 263 -26.10 -6.65 9.46
CA VAL A 263 -25.40 -7.76 10.14
C VAL A 263 -25.64 -7.64 11.65
N GLU A 264 -26.30 -8.63 12.25
CA GLU A 264 -26.34 -8.75 13.71
C GLU A 264 -24.92 -9.02 14.25
N PRO A 265 -24.54 -8.49 15.44
CA PRO A 265 -23.19 -8.65 15.97
C PRO A 265 -22.83 -10.13 16.21
N GLN A 266 -22.09 -10.72 15.28
CA GLN A 266 -21.73 -12.13 15.32
C GLN A 266 -20.39 -12.32 16.04
N GLY A 267 -20.37 -13.17 17.06
CA GLY A 267 -19.11 -13.62 17.68
C GLY A 267 -18.38 -14.60 16.76
N LEU A 268 -17.16 -14.26 16.36
CA LEU A 268 -16.29 -15.13 15.56
C LEU A 268 -14.93 -15.34 16.23
N ARG A 269 -14.36 -16.54 16.10
CA ARG A 269 -13.13 -16.95 16.78
C ARG A 269 -11.92 -16.81 15.87
N PHE A 270 -10.94 -16.03 16.30
CA PHE A 270 -9.71 -15.81 15.55
C PHE A 270 -8.56 -16.67 16.10
N SER A 271 -7.93 -17.47 15.25
CA SER A 271 -6.83 -18.35 15.66
C SER A 271 -5.62 -17.56 16.21
N TRP A 272 -5.34 -16.39 15.63
CA TRP A 272 -4.28 -15.47 16.05
C TRP A 272 -4.36 -15.00 17.52
N ILE A 273 -5.50 -15.16 18.18
CA ILE A 273 -5.69 -14.81 19.60
C ILE A 273 -6.10 -16.03 20.42
N PHE A 274 -5.54 -17.20 20.08
CA PHE A 274 -5.82 -18.48 20.73
C PHE A 274 -7.27 -18.95 20.60
N ASN A 275 -7.93 -18.65 19.47
CA ASN A 275 -9.34 -18.95 19.19
C ASN A 275 -10.33 -18.27 20.16
N LYS A 276 -9.92 -17.13 20.75
CA LYS A 276 -10.84 -16.23 21.47
C LYS A 276 -11.82 -15.59 20.49
N GLU A 277 -12.99 -15.29 21.03
CA GLU A 277 -14.11 -14.72 20.27
C GLU A 277 -14.02 -13.20 20.23
N VAL A 278 -14.29 -12.63 19.06
CA VAL A 278 -14.37 -11.20 18.79
C VAL A 278 -15.68 -10.96 18.05
N ILE A 279 -16.39 -9.90 18.41
CA ILE A 279 -17.58 -9.46 17.69
C ILE A 279 -17.14 -8.91 16.33
N LEU A 280 -17.79 -9.34 15.25
CA LEU A 280 -17.63 -8.71 13.93
C LEU A 280 -18.36 -7.37 13.88
#